data_AF-A0A8X6MKN5-F1
#
_entry.id   AF-A0A8X6MKN5-F1
#
_cell.length_a   1.000
_cell.length_b   1.000
_cell.length_c   1.000
_cell.angle_alpha   90.00
_cell.angle_beta   90.00
_cell.angle_gamma   90.00
#
_symmetry.space_group_name_H-M   'P 1'
#
loop_
_entity.id
_entity.type
_entity.pdbx_description
1 polymer ?
#
loop_
_entity_poly.entity_id
_entity_poly.type
_entity_poly.pdbx_seq_one_letter_code
_entity_poly.pdbx_strand_id
1 'polypeptide(L)'
;MEPSHYSYLKKGLTSSNAKKFTGDPTDDNESEAIIGPLLDLLKRGDEEIILRNEFKNVVMVLGNTGSGKSAFVQWIAGDNSKLVATEVAEKSGEFIIEDNDRIGDSTIKSKTVFPELITDIGTDTAFYDCPGFSDTRSTSHDIATTYFIKTVLDYVESTKLIFIINYPSVRKGVERQDFMKLVRHVTDLVKDVDKFRNSIAIDGSIAIFLQEVKRDLEDRARFKNAMVHEKEFYASATKLIDALLEKEGERYLKLGLFRRPDEPGLLSDIALLQEEKMHVKFILNETLNFAKKKDDDFGYTVSENSKIDICNLVEEINRSVWCDASNMAEKIQKYCRDLVEEIITNIRSLITNKGSIERNLSEAKYFHLRLATRIR
;
A
#
# COMPACT_ATOMS: atom_id res chain seq x y z
N MET A 1 -45.41 9.30 3.66
CA MET A 1 -45.61 9.87 5.00
C MET A 1 -45.58 8.73 6.00
N GLU A 2 -44.44 8.55 6.65
CA GLU A 2 -44.27 7.99 8.00
C GLU A 2 -42.88 8.46 8.47
N PRO A 3 -42.71 8.97 9.70
CA PRO A 3 -41.48 9.63 10.12
C PRO A 3 -40.56 8.78 11.02
N SER A 4 -39.26 8.97 10.78
CA SER A 4 -38.13 9.04 11.74
C SER A 4 -37.93 7.97 12.82
N HIS A 5 -36.82 7.22 12.71
CA HIS A 5 -36.02 6.77 13.87
C HIS A 5 -34.52 6.72 13.51
N TYR A 6 -33.90 7.89 13.35
CA TYR A 6 -32.45 8.07 13.35
C TYR A 6 -32.10 9.35 14.11
N SER A 7 -32.15 9.30 15.45
CA SER A 7 -31.73 10.45 16.26
C SER A 7 -31.36 10.11 17.71
N TYR A 8 -30.59 9.04 17.99
CA TYR A 8 -30.02 8.86 19.33
C TYR A 8 -28.67 8.14 19.31
N LEU A 9 -27.67 8.73 18.65
CA LEU A 9 -26.25 8.43 18.87
C LEU A 9 -25.42 9.68 18.54
N LYS A 10 -25.71 10.78 19.22
CA LYS A 10 -24.88 12.00 19.24
C LYS A 10 -25.08 12.69 20.60
N LYS A 11 -24.23 12.33 21.57
CA LYS A 11 -23.79 13.15 22.72
C LYS A 11 -23.02 12.25 23.69
N GLY A 12 -21.77 12.61 23.98
CA GLY A 12 -21.09 12.15 25.20
C GLY A 12 -19.69 11.56 25.08
N LEU A 13 -18.83 12.04 24.18
CA LEU A 13 -17.37 11.95 24.40
C LEU A 13 -16.91 13.26 25.04
N THR A 14 -17.20 13.41 26.33
CA THR A 14 -16.53 14.41 27.16
C THR A 14 -15.37 13.73 27.86
N SER A 15 -14.17 14.23 27.56
CA SER A 15 -12.92 13.90 28.21
C SER A 15 -13.03 14.05 29.73
N SER A 16 -12.91 12.95 30.46
CA SER A 16 -12.27 12.91 31.79
C SER A 16 -12.30 11.48 32.33
N ASN A 17 -11.15 10.82 32.21
CA ASN A 17 -10.55 9.92 33.22
C ASN A 17 -9.54 8.99 32.55
N ALA A 18 -8.46 9.57 32.04
CA ALA A 18 -7.21 8.84 31.85
C ALA A 18 -6.57 8.63 33.22
N LYS A 19 -6.81 7.45 33.82
CA LYS A 19 -5.96 6.97 34.91
C LYS A 19 -4.65 6.50 34.26
N LYS A 20 -3.62 7.34 34.36
CA LYS A 20 -2.22 6.97 34.12
C LYS A 20 -1.94 5.67 34.89
N PHE A 21 -1.57 4.61 34.17
CA PHE A 21 -0.96 3.43 34.76
C PHE A 21 0.40 3.19 34.13
N THR A 22 1.31 2.84 35.02
CA THR A 22 2.75 2.81 34.89
C THR A 22 3.19 1.53 34.17
N GLY A 23 3.23 1.59 32.84
CA GLY A 23 4.20 0.86 32.01
C GLY A 23 5.40 1.77 31.72
N ASP A 24 6.53 1.19 31.31
CA ASP A 24 7.74 1.94 30.98
C ASP A 24 7.43 3.04 29.92
N PRO A 25 7.73 4.34 30.15
CA PRO A 25 7.11 5.44 29.39
C PRO A 25 7.60 5.61 27.94
N THR A 26 8.48 4.72 27.46
CA THR A 26 9.16 4.89 26.18
C THR A 26 8.48 4.16 25.01
N ASP A 27 7.71 3.09 25.27
CA ASP A 27 7.21 2.20 24.20
C ASP A 27 5.78 2.54 23.72
N ASP A 28 4.91 3.02 24.63
CA ASP A 28 3.51 3.32 24.32
C ASP A 28 3.36 4.56 23.38
N ASN A 29 4.35 5.46 23.36
CA ASN A 29 4.29 6.68 22.52
C ASN A 29 4.70 6.44 21.06
N GLU A 30 5.56 5.46 20.76
CA GLU A 30 6.05 5.22 19.40
C GLU A 30 5.01 4.49 18.54
N SER A 31 4.29 3.53 19.12
CA SER A 31 3.29 2.76 18.38
C SER A 31 2.04 3.59 18.08
N GLU A 32 1.57 4.41 19.02
CA GLU A 32 0.46 5.35 18.81
C GLU A 32 0.79 6.39 17.71
N ALA A 33 2.07 6.76 17.58
CA ALA A 33 2.57 7.66 16.53
C ALA A 33 2.55 7.04 15.11
N ILE A 34 2.54 5.70 14.98
CA ILE A 34 2.47 5.01 13.68
C ILE A 34 1.02 4.67 13.31
N ILE A 35 0.22 4.22 14.27
CA ILE A 35 -1.15 3.71 14.05
C ILE A 35 -2.09 4.79 13.54
N GLY A 36 -2.12 5.95 14.20
CA GLY A 36 -3.03 7.04 13.84
C GLY A 36 -2.86 7.47 12.38
N PRO A 37 -1.64 7.86 11.94
CA PRO A 37 -1.36 8.21 10.56
C PRO A 37 -1.60 7.08 9.56
N LEU A 38 -1.29 5.83 9.92
CA LEU A 38 -1.55 4.68 9.04
C LEU A 38 -3.05 4.50 8.79
N LEU A 39 -3.87 4.48 9.85
CA LEU A 39 -5.32 4.32 9.73
C LEU A 39 -5.97 5.47 8.95
N ASP A 40 -5.47 6.71 9.10
CA ASP A 40 -5.91 7.85 8.31
C ASP A 40 -5.59 7.67 6.82
N LEU A 41 -4.36 7.27 6.50
CA LEU A 41 -3.96 6.97 5.12
C LEU A 41 -4.81 5.87 4.51
N LEU A 42 -5.03 4.76 5.22
CA LEU A 42 -5.83 3.64 4.73
C LEU A 42 -7.28 4.06 4.45
N LYS A 43 -7.92 4.80 5.36
CA LYS A 43 -9.28 5.32 5.16
C LYS A 43 -9.38 6.25 3.96
N ARG A 44 -8.40 7.14 3.80
CA ARG A 44 -8.34 8.02 2.62
C ARG A 44 -8.12 7.22 1.35
N GLY A 45 -7.33 6.16 1.39
CA GLY A 45 -7.16 5.24 0.26
C GLY A 45 -8.48 4.62 -0.20
N ASP A 46 -9.36 4.23 0.74
CA ASP A 46 -10.69 3.69 0.40
C ASP A 46 -11.59 4.71 -0.32
N GLU A 47 -11.36 6.01 -0.08
CA GLU A 47 -12.14 7.11 -0.67
C GLU A 47 -11.51 7.65 -1.98
N GLU A 48 -10.17 7.75 -2.02
CA GLU A 48 -9.40 8.40 -3.09
C GLU A 48 -9.02 7.42 -4.23
N ILE A 49 -8.91 6.11 -3.95
CA ILE A 49 -8.56 5.11 -4.98
C ILE A 49 -9.77 4.80 -5.86
N ILE A 50 -9.70 5.22 -7.10
CA ILE A 50 -10.77 5.01 -8.08
C ILE A 50 -10.62 3.64 -8.72
N LEU A 51 -11.56 2.74 -8.42
CA LEU A 51 -11.68 1.42 -9.06
C LEU A 51 -12.95 1.39 -9.92
N ARG A 52 -12.82 1.14 -11.22
CA ARG A 52 -13.97 1.10 -12.16
C ARG A 52 -14.15 -0.26 -12.81
N ASN A 53 -15.38 -0.76 -12.89
CA ASN A 53 -15.66 -2.12 -13.38
C ASN A 53 -15.38 -2.30 -14.87
N GLU A 54 -15.40 -1.20 -15.62
CA GLU A 54 -15.00 -1.13 -17.03
C GLU A 54 -13.51 -1.45 -17.26
N PHE A 55 -12.64 -1.20 -16.26
CA PHE A 55 -11.19 -1.41 -16.38
C PHE A 55 -10.72 -2.61 -15.55
N LYS A 56 -10.80 -3.81 -16.14
CA LYS A 56 -10.29 -5.06 -15.54
C LYS A 56 -8.95 -5.52 -16.11
N ASN A 57 -8.52 -4.96 -17.24
CA ASN A 57 -7.20 -5.17 -17.83
C ASN A 57 -6.44 -3.85 -17.73
N VAL A 58 -5.41 -3.78 -16.89
CA VAL A 58 -4.78 -2.50 -16.53
C VAL A 58 -3.26 -2.55 -16.65
N VAL A 59 -2.67 -1.40 -16.92
CA VAL A 59 -1.22 -1.23 -16.92
C VAL A 59 -0.81 -0.59 -15.60
N MET A 60 -0.06 -1.31 -14.78
CA MET A 60 0.50 -0.81 -13.54
C MET A 60 1.86 -0.16 -13.83
N VAL A 61 2.02 1.11 -13.44
CA VAL A 61 3.30 1.81 -13.56
C VAL A 61 3.94 1.91 -12.18
N LEU A 62 5.07 1.23 -12.02
CA LEU A 62 5.73 0.97 -10.74
C LEU A 62 7.19 1.41 -10.78
N GLY A 63 7.80 1.60 -9.61
CA GLY A 63 9.18 2.07 -9.50
C GLY A 63 9.43 2.88 -8.23
N ASN A 64 10.71 3.06 -7.90
CA ASN A 64 11.11 3.83 -6.72
C ASN A 64 10.57 5.28 -6.76
N THR A 65 10.45 5.91 -5.59
CA THR A 65 10.11 7.34 -5.51
C THR A 65 11.08 8.19 -6.32
N GLY A 66 10.57 9.16 -7.06
CA GLY A 66 11.37 10.05 -7.91
C GLY A 66 11.87 9.45 -9.24
N SER A 67 11.44 8.24 -9.63
CA SER A 67 11.86 7.65 -10.90
C SER A 67 11.21 8.26 -12.15
N GLY A 68 10.19 9.12 -12.00
CA GLY A 68 9.50 9.77 -13.12
C GLY A 68 8.21 9.08 -13.59
N LYS A 69 7.62 8.18 -12.78
CA LYS A 69 6.36 7.47 -13.10
C LYS A 69 5.23 8.40 -13.54
N SER A 70 4.88 9.40 -12.73
CA SER A 70 3.80 10.34 -13.07
C SER A 70 4.05 11.08 -14.38
N ALA A 71 5.30 11.52 -14.60
CA ALA A 71 5.69 12.14 -15.86
C ALA A 71 5.53 11.17 -17.05
N PHE A 72 5.96 9.91 -16.87
CA PHE A 72 5.81 8.86 -17.87
C PHE A 72 4.35 8.57 -18.19
N VAL A 73 3.48 8.41 -17.18
CA VAL A 73 2.06 8.11 -17.41
C VAL A 73 1.35 9.25 -18.11
N GLN A 74 1.60 10.49 -17.70
CA GLN A 74 1.06 11.66 -18.40
C GLN A 74 1.58 11.74 -19.83
N TRP A 75 2.86 11.46 -20.06
CA TRP A 75 3.45 11.48 -21.41
C TRP A 75 2.93 10.37 -22.32
N ILE A 76 2.67 9.16 -21.81
CA ILE A 76 2.28 8.01 -22.64
C ILE A 76 0.78 7.95 -22.89
N ALA A 77 -0.03 8.23 -21.86
CA ALA A 77 -1.48 8.03 -21.84
C ALA A 77 -2.28 9.30 -21.50
N GLY A 78 -1.66 10.26 -20.81
CA GLY A 78 -2.32 11.49 -20.38
C GLY A 78 -2.42 12.57 -21.45
N ASP A 79 -2.81 13.76 -20.99
CA ASP A 79 -2.99 14.94 -21.83
C ASP A 79 -1.65 15.65 -22.04
N ASN A 80 -0.95 15.27 -23.12
CA ASN A 80 0.34 15.85 -23.49
C ASN A 80 0.32 17.37 -23.73
N SER A 81 -0.85 17.98 -23.92
CA SER A 81 -0.95 19.42 -24.18
C SER A 81 -0.56 20.29 -22.97
N LYS A 82 -0.42 19.69 -21.79
CA LYS A 82 -0.09 20.37 -20.53
C LYS A 82 1.35 20.16 -20.09
N LEU A 83 2.07 19.22 -20.70
CA LEU A 83 3.45 18.94 -20.34
C LEU A 83 4.38 19.87 -21.12
N VAL A 84 5.12 20.70 -20.39
CA VAL A 84 6.05 21.68 -20.95
C VAL A 84 7.47 21.33 -20.51
N ALA A 85 8.40 21.30 -21.46
CA ALA A 85 9.81 21.25 -21.21
C ALA A 85 10.32 22.67 -20.95
N THR A 86 10.85 22.91 -19.75
CA THR A 86 11.46 24.18 -19.35
C THR A 86 12.94 23.98 -19.04
N GLU A 87 13.77 24.96 -19.40
CA GLU A 87 15.19 24.92 -19.08
C GLU A 87 15.38 25.24 -17.59
N VAL A 88 16.14 24.40 -16.88
CA VAL A 88 16.36 24.53 -15.42
C VAL A 88 17.01 25.86 -15.06
N ALA A 89 17.93 26.32 -15.91
CA ALA A 89 18.57 27.62 -15.80
C ALA A 89 18.93 28.10 -17.22
N GLU A 90 18.90 29.41 -17.43
CA GLU A 90 19.19 29.98 -18.75
C GLU A 90 20.55 29.48 -19.28
N LYS A 91 20.55 28.81 -20.44
CA LYS A 91 21.74 28.24 -21.10
C LYS A 91 22.39 27.08 -20.35
N SER A 92 21.69 26.38 -19.48
CA SER A 92 22.20 25.14 -18.87
C SER A 92 22.22 23.98 -19.86
N GLY A 93 21.34 23.99 -20.87
CA GLY A 93 21.06 22.83 -21.72
C GLY A 93 20.39 21.67 -20.98
N GLU A 94 19.90 21.91 -19.76
CA GLU A 94 19.19 20.92 -18.95
C GLU A 94 17.70 21.28 -18.87
N PHE A 95 16.84 20.34 -19.26
CA PHE A 95 15.40 20.51 -19.27
C PHE A 95 14.70 19.66 -18.22
N ILE A 96 13.66 20.22 -17.62
CA ILE A 96 12.71 19.52 -16.74
C ILE A 96 11.33 19.50 -17.39
N ILE A 97 10.53 18.51 -17.03
CA ILE A 97 9.14 18.40 -17.46
C ILE A 97 8.29 19.01 -16.35
N GLU A 98 7.66 20.12 -16.65
CA GLU A 98 6.69 20.76 -15.78
C GLU A 98 5.28 20.33 -16.18
N ASP A 99 4.48 20.04 -15.16
CA ASP A 99 3.03 19.96 -15.23
C ASP A 99 2.49 20.89 -14.16
N ASN A 100 1.54 21.75 -14.54
CA ASN A 100 1.05 22.87 -13.74
C ASN A 100 0.41 22.48 -12.39
N ASP A 101 0.30 21.17 -12.06
CA ASP A 101 -0.10 20.71 -10.72
C ASP A 101 0.40 19.29 -10.35
N ARG A 102 0.40 18.32 -11.27
CA ARG A 102 0.47 16.88 -10.90
C ARG A 102 1.87 16.30 -10.75
N ILE A 103 2.85 16.77 -11.50
CA ILE A 103 4.24 16.28 -11.40
C ILE A 103 4.96 17.01 -10.25
N GLY A 104 5.65 16.23 -9.40
CA GLY A 104 6.48 16.77 -8.33
C GLY A 104 7.74 17.44 -8.86
N ASP A 105 8.04 18.63 -8.35
CA ASP A 105 9.28 19.40 -8.61
C ASP A 105 10.48 18.89 -7.80
N SER A 106 10.26 17.99 -6.83
CA SER A 106 11.32 17.42 -6.00
C SER A 106 11.14 15.92 -5.74
N THR A 107 12.25 15.20 -5.69
CA THR A 107 12.29 13.78 -5.28
C THR A 107 12.08 13.58 -3.77
N ILE A 108 12.16 14.66 -2.99
CA ILE A 108 12.10 14.66 -1.52
C ILE A 108 10.64 14.63 -1.02
N LYS A 109 9.67 15.09 -1.82
CA LYS A 109 8.24 15.03 -1.49
C LYS A 109 7.45 14.38 -2.65
N SER A 110 7.16 13.09 -2.53
CA SER A 110 6.26 12.37 -3.46
C SER A 110 4.85 12.98 -3.51
N LYS A 111 4.43 13.61 -4.61
CA LYS A 111 3.05 14.13 -4.72
C LYS A 111 2.02 12.99 -4.83
N THR A 112 2.39 11.86 -5.43
CA THR A 112 1.54 10.68 -5.60
C THR A 112 1.53 9.83 -4.33
N VAL A 113 0.44 9.91 -3.57
CA VAL A 113 0.21 9.08 -2.37
C VAL A 113 -0.73 7.91 -2.67
N PHE A 114 -1.66 8.09 -3.61
CA PHE A 114 -2.63 7.08 -4.02
C PHE A 114 -2.46 6.75 -5.51
N PRO A 115 -2.74 5.49 -5.92
CA PRO A 115 -2.81 5.14 -7.33
C PRO A 115 -3.81 6.00 -8.10
N GLU A 116 -3.34 6.70 -9.15
CA GLU A 116 -4.20 7.50 -10.02
C GLU A 116 -4.55 6.72 -11.30
N LEU A 117 -5.84 6.60 -11.59
CA LEU A 117 -6.35 5.97 -12.82
C LEU A 117 -6.33 6.97 -13.98
N ILE A 118 -5.56 6.66 -15.03
CA ILE A 118 -5.42 7.46 -16.25
C ILE A 118 -5.78 6.58 -17.45
N THR A 119 -6.53 7.11 -18.41
CA THR A 119 -6.99 6.35 -19.60
C THR A 119 -6.39 6.94 -20.86
N ASP A 120 -5.77 6.10 -21.69
CA ASP A 120 -5.29 6.52 -23.02
C ASP A 120 -6.47 6.63 -23.97
N ILE A 121 -6.83 7.85 -24.35
CA ILE A 121 -7.97 8.15 -25.23
C ILE A 121 -7.88 7.37 -26.56
N GLY A 122 -6.66 7.11 -27.05
CA GLY A 122 -6.46 6.43 -28.33
C GLY A 122 -6.70 4.92 -28.28
N THR A 123 -6.51 4.27 -27.13
CA THR A 123 -6.53 2.80 -27.01
C THR A 123 -7.54 2.28 -25.99
N ASP A 124 -8.17 3.16 -25.23
CA ASP A 124 -9.00 2.83 -24.06
C ASP A 124 -8.27 1.98 -23.00
N THR A 125 -6.93 2.05 -23.01
CA THR A 125 -6.09 1.34 -22.05
C THR A 125 -6.05 2.13 -20.74
N ALA A 126 -6.39 1.47 -19.64
CA ALA A 126 -6.28 2.02 -18.30
C ALA A 126 -4.88 1.82 -17.71
N PHE A 127 -4.32 2.91 -17.19
CA PHE A 127 -3.06 2.97 -16.47
C PHE A 127 -3.32 3.34 -15.01
N TYR A 128 -2.58 2.72 -14.10
CA TYR A 128 -2.45 3.21 -12.73
C TYR A 128 -1.05 3.77 -12.52
N ASP A 129 -0.97 5.09 -12.28
CA ASP A 129 0.24 5.73 -11.75
C ASP A 129 0.33 5.43 -10.26
N CYS A 130 1.19 4.49 -9.88
CA CYS A 130 1.28 4.05 -8.50
C CYS A 130 2.25 4.92 -7.67
N PRO A 131 2.03 5.02 -6.34
CA PRO A 131 3.01 5.57 -5.42
C PRO A 131 4.37 4.85 -5.56
N GLY A 132 5.44 5.56 -5.24
CA GLY A 132 6.80 5.03 -5.36
C GLY A 132 7.15 4.02 -4.28
N PHE A 133 7.91 2.97 -4.65
CA PHE A 133 8.43 2.04 -3.65
C PHE A 133 9.34 2.74 -2.66
N SER A 134 9.29 2.28 -1.40
CA SER A 134 10.05 2.83 -0.28
C SER A 134 9.93 4.34 -0.16
N ASP A 135 8.69 4.84 -0.10
CA ASP A 135 8.45 6.22 0.28
C ASP A 135 9.07 6.46 1.67
N THR A 136 10.13 7.27 1.72
CA THR A 136 10.98 7.46 2.90
C THR A 136 10.35 8.39 3.94
N ARG A 137 9.07 8.74 3.79
CA ARG A 137 8.36 9.67 4.68
C ARG A 137 8.11 9.11 6.06
N SER A 138 7.64 7.86 6.13
CA SER A 138 7.44 7.12 7.39
C SER A 138 7.10 5.66 7.10
N THR A 139 7.22 4.79 8.10
CA THR A 139 6.68 3.43 8.07
C THR A 139 5.21 3.38 7.63
N SER A 140 4.38 4.32 8.12
CA SER A 140 2.97 4.40 7.74
C SER A 140 2.77 4.58 6.23
N HIS A 141 3.64 5.37 5.57
CA HIS A 141 3.58 5.56 4.11
C HIS A 141 4.04 4.31 3.35
N ASP A 142 5.05 3.59 3.84
CA ASP A 142 5.53 2.36 3.21
C ASP A 142 4.46 1.24 3.25
N ILE A 143 3.82 1.07 4.41
CA ILE A 143 2.71 0.13 4.59
C ILE A 143 1.51 0.54 3.73
N ALA A 144 1.11 1.81 3.76
CA ALA A 144 -0.02 2.31 2.98
C ALA A 144 0.21 2.18 1.47
N THR A 145 1.40 2.55 0.98
CA THR A 145 1.80 2.40 -0.43
C THR A 145 1.66 0.95 -0.88
N THR A 146 2.19 0.03 -0.08
CA THR A 146 2.12 -1.40 -0.35
C THR A 146 0.67 -1.90 -0.37
N TYR A 147 -0.15 -1.45 0.58
CA TYR A 147 -1.58 -1.75 0.62
C TYR A 147 -2.30 -1.23 -0.64
N PHE A 148 -2.09 0.02 -1.04
CA PHE A 148 -2.79 0.61 -2.19
C PHE A 148 -2.44 -0.06 -3.52
N ILE A 149 -1.15 -0.38 -3.74
CA ILE A 149 -0.73 -1.15 -4.92
C ILE A 149 -1.44 -2.51 -4.92
N LYS A 150 -1.51 -3.17 -3.76
CA LYS A 150 -2.20 -4.47 -3.63
C LYS A 150 -3.70 -4.33 -3.86
N THR A 151 -4.35 -3.28 -3.38
CA THR A 151 -5.78 -3.00 -3.60
C THR A 151 -6.12 -2.93 -5.09
N VAL A 152 -5.31 -2.23 -5.89
CA VAL A 152 -5.50 -2.18 -7.34
C VAL A 152 -5.24 -3.56 -7.97
N LEU A 153 -4.13 -4.21 -7.61
CA LEU A 153 -3.80 -5.55 -8.13
C LEU A 153 -4.88 -6.57 -7.80
N ASP A 154 -5.50 -6.50 -6.63
CA ASP A 154 -6.55 -7.45 -6.23
C ASP A 154 -7.87 -7.24 -6.95
N TYR A 155 -8.11 -6.01 -7.37
CA TYR A 155 -9.33 -5.61 -8.07
C TYR A 155 -9.38 -6.02 -9.55
N VAL A 156 -8.23 -6.08 -10.22
CA VAL A 156 -8.13 -6.27 -11.69
C VAL A 156 -8.06 -7.74 -12.08
N GLU A 157 -8.47 -8.11 -13.29
CA GLU A 157 -8.42 -9.50 -13.76
C GLU A 157 -7.08 -9.84 -14.39
N SER A 158 -6.48 -8.88 -15.09
CA SER A 158 -5.19 -9.05 -15.75
C SER A 158 -4.40 -7.75 -15.78
N THR A 159 -3.08 -7.87 -15.86
CA THR A 159 -2.19 -6.70 -15.76
C THR A 159 -0.97 -6.78 -16.68
N LYS A 160 -0.49 -5.60 -17.06
CA LYS A 160 0.87 -5.35 -17.55
C LYS A 160 1.61 -4.53 -16.50
N LEU A 161 2.88 -4.84 -16.26
CA LEU A 161 3.72 -4.17 -15.27
C LEU A 161 4.82 -3.41 -16.00
N ILE A 162 4.84 -2.08 -15.86
CA ILE A 162 5.92 -1.24 -16.35
C ILE A 162 6.73 -0.76 -15.15
N PHE A 163 8.02 -1.04 -15.15
CA PHE A 163 8.94 -0.52 -14.15
C PHE A 163 9.70 0.69 -14.70
N ILE A 164 9.65 1.80 -13.97
CA ILE A 164 10.37 3.02 -14.33
C ILE A 164 11.60 3.16 -13.43
N ILE A 165 12.76 3.32 -14.05
CA ILE A 165 14.02 3.55 -13.36
C ILE A 165 14.71 4.82 -13.86
N ASN A 166 15.29 5.56 -12.92
CA ASN A 166 16.06 6.74 -13.27
C ASN A 166 17.40 6.34 -13.91
N TYR A 167 17.76 6.95 -15.04
CA TYR A 167 18.97 6.61 -15.80
C TYR A 167 20.29 6.68 -15.00
N PRO A 168 20.51 7.64 -14.07
CA PRO A 168 21.69 7.65 -13.20
C PRO A 168 21.89 6.37 -12.38
N SER A 169 20.81 5.68 -11.99
CA SER A 169 20.86 4.44 -11.19
C SER A 169 21.31 3.20 -11.99
N VAL A 170 21.47 3.34 -13.31
CA VAL A 170 21.74 2.26 -14.26
C VAL A 170 22.90 2.60 -15.21
N ARG A 171 23.68 3.63 -14.87
CA ARG A 171 24.93 3.97 -15.57
C ARG A 171 26.10 3.17 -14.99
N LYS A 172 27.10 2.92 -15.84
CA LYS A 172 28.34 2.27 -15.42
C LYS A 172 29.13 3.18 -14.48
N GLY A 173 29.68 2.60 -13.41
CA GLY A 173 30.50 3.32 -12.43
C GLY A 173 29.72 4.10 -11.37
N VAL A 174 28.39 4.00 -11.36
CA VAL A 174 27.53 4.60 -10.34
C VAL A 174 27.07 3.53 -9.34
N GLU A 175 26.72 3.95 -8.13
CA GLU A 175 26.23 3.07 -7.09
C GLU A 175 24.91 2.39 -7.52
N ARG A 176 24.90 1.06 -7.51
CA ARG A 176 23.79 0.25 -8.03
C ARG A 176 22.65 0.05 -7.02
N GLN A 177 22.70 0.71 -5.87
CA GLN A 177 21.77 0.46 -4.76
C GLN A 177 20.30 0.71 -5.16
N ASP A 178 20.01 1.80 -5.86
CA ASP A 178 18.65 2.12 -6.29
C ASP A 178 18.06 1.07 -7.24
N PHE A 179 18.86 0.60 -8.21
CA PHE A 179 18.43 -0.48 -9.10
C PHE A 179 18.20 -1.77 -8.32
N MET A 180 19.15 -2.15 -7.45
CA MET A 180 19.00 -3.37 -6.65
C MET A 180 17.81 -3.30 -5.71
N LYS A 181 17.50 -2.12 -5.18
CA LYS A 181 16.31 -1.86 -4.38
C LYS A 181 15.03 -2.04 -5.21
N LEU A 182 15.00 -1.51 -6.43
CA LEU A 182 13.89 -1.73 -7.35
C LEU A 182 13.72 -3.24 -7.63
N VAL A 183 14.79 -3.95 -7.99
CA VAL A 183 14.74 -5.38 -8.29
C VAL A 183 14.20 -6.18 -7.10
N ARG A 184 14.62 -5.86 -5.86
CA ARG A 184 14.06 -6.45 -4.64
C ARG A 184 12.56 -6.23 -4.54
N HIS A 185 12.09 -4.99 -4.70
CA HIS A 185 10.66 -4.68 -4.69
C HIS A 185 9.89 -5.44 -5.77
N VAL A 186 10.44 -5.55 -6.98
CA VAL A 186 9.80 -6.31 -8.05
C VAL A 186 9.71 -7.80 -7.70
N THR A 187 10.77 -8.39 -7.16
CA THR A 187 10.78 -9.82 -6.80
C THR A 187 9.93 -10.13 -5.56
N ASP A 188 9.77 -9.18 -4.65
CA ASP A 188 8.86 -9.32 -3.50
C ASP A 188 7.40 -9.15 -3.95
N LEU A 189 7.15 -8.28 -4.94
CA LEU A 189 5.82 -8.06 -5.50
C LEU A 189 5.39 -9.20 -6.43
N VAL A 190 6.23 -9.65 -7.36
CA VAL A 190 5.89 -10.63 -8.40
C VAL A 190 6.51 -11.98 -8.05
N LYS A 191 5.73 -12.86 -7.44
CA LYS A 191 6.27 -14.14 -6.91
C LYS A 191 6.71 -15.11 -8.00
N ASP A 192 6.03 -15.09 -9.14
CA ASP A 192 6.40 -15.87 -10.32
C ASP A 192 6.66 -14.96 -11.52
N VAL A 193 7.92 -14.55 -11.66
CA VAL A 193 8.35 -13.68 -12.77
C VAL A 193 8.15 -14.34 -14.14
N ASP A 194 8.29 -15.67 -14.23
CA ASP A 194 8.16 -16.36 -15.52
C ASP A 194 6.72 -16.29 -16.04
N LYS A 195 5.73 -16.36 -15.15
CA LYS A 195 4.32 -16.16 -15.48
C LYS A 195 4.04 -14.79 -16.11
N PHE A 196 4.68 -13.73 -15.60
CA PHE A 196 4.49 -12.35 -16.07
C PHE A 196 5.56 -11.91 -17.08
N ARG A 197 6.40 -12.83 -17.57
CA ARG A 197 7.53 -12.54 -18.45
C ARG A 197 7.13 -11.71 -19.67
N ASN A 198 5.97 -11.99 -20.26
CA ASN A 198 5.45 -11.29 -21.45
C ASN A 198 4.57 -10.08 -21.11
N SER A 199 4.50 -9.72 -19.84
CA SER A 199 3.69 -8.63 -19.30
C SER A 199 4.54 -7.59 -18.57
N ILE A 200 5.86 -7.77 -18.52
CA ILE A 200 6.81 -6.89 -17.82
C ILE A 200 7.69 -6.16 -18.83
N ALA A 201 7.84 -4.85 -18.64
CA ALA A 201 8.85 -4.03 -19.31
C ALA A 201 9.53 -3.08 -18.33
N ILE A 202 10.70 -2.58 -18.73
CA ILE A 202 11.41 -1.51 -18.01
C ILE A 202 11.72 -0.38 -18.98
N ASP A 203 11.68 0.85 -18.48
CA ASP A 203 12.12 2.00 -19.24
C ASP A 203 13.60 2.32 -18.94
N GLY A 204 14.47 2.20 -19.96
CA GLY A 204 15.88 2.55 -19.94
C GLY A 204 16.73 1.82 -21.00
N SER A 205 17.69 2.53 -21.61
CA SER A 205 18.73 1.94 -22.47
C SER A 205 19.82 1.25 -21.64
N ILE A 206 19.46 0.14 -20.98
CA ILE A 206 20.24 -0.45 -19.88
C ILE A 206 20.71 -1.87 -20.13
N ALA A 207 20.61 -2.39 -21.35
CA ALA A 207 20.89 -3.80 -21.64
C ALA A 207 22.30 -4.25 -21.18
N ILE A 208 23.33 -3.44 -21.45
CA ILE A 208 24.71 -3.75 -21.03
C ILE A 208 24.80 -3.77 -19.50
N PHE A 209 24.18 -2.79 -18.83
CA PHE A 209 24.13 -2.73 -17.38
C PHE A 209 23.41 -3.95 -16.78
N LEU A 210 22.26 -4.33 -17.33
CA LEU A 210 21.51 -5.51 -16.92
C LEU A 210 22.32 -6.79 -17.08
N GLN A 211 23.08 -6.93 -18.17
CA GLN A 211 23.97 -8.07 -18.37
C GLN A 211 25.10 -8.13 -17.32
N GLU A 212 25.67 -6.98 -16.93
CA GLU A 212 26.66 -6.91 -15.86
C GLU A 212 26.02 -7.33 -14.52
N VAL A 213 24.85 -6.78 -14.17
CA VAL A 213 24.16 -7.13 -12.91
C VAL A 213 23.75 -8.60 -12.89
N LYS A 214 23.30 -9.16 -14.01
CA LYS A 214 22.97 -10.58 -14.10
C LYS A 214 24.16 -11.45 -13.72
N ARG A 215 25.35 -11.19 -14.27
CA ARG A 215 26.57 -11.96 -13.95
C ARG A 215 26.90 -11.86 -12.46
N ASP A 216 26.82 -10.66 -11.88
CA ASP A 216 27.09 -10.45 -10.46
C ASP A 216 26.09 -11.23 -9.57
N LEU A 217 24.81 -11.31 -9.96
CA LEU A 217 23.79 -12.08 -9.24
C LEU A 217 24.03 -13.59 -9.35
N GLU A 218 24.37 -14.08 -10.55
CA GLU A 218 24.71 -15.49 -10.78
C GLU A 218 25.94 -15.91 -9.98
N ASP A 219 26.96 -15.05 -9.90
CA ASP A 219 28.15 -15.30 -9.09
C ASP A 219 27.81 -15.34 -7.60
N ARG A 220 27.01 -14.38 -7.12
CA ARG A 220 26.52 -14.35 -5.72
C ARG A 220 25.69 -15.58 -5.36
N ALA A 221 24.85 -16.06 -6.28
CA ALA A 221 24.04 -17.26 -6.08
C ALA A 221 24.89 -18.54 -5.89
N ARG A 222 26.10 -18.58 -6.48
CA ARG A 222 27.03 -19.73 -6.37
C ARG A 222 27.78 -19.77 -5.03
N PHE A 223 27.76 -18.71 -4.23
CA PHE A 223 28.40 -18.73 -2.91
C PHE A 223 27.67 -19.70 -1.96
N LYS A 224 28.39 -20.73 -1.50
CA LYS A 224 27.83 -21.82 -0.69
C LYS A 224 27.14 -21.33 0.59
N ASN A 225 27.66 -20.26 1.20
CA ASN A 225 27.22 -19.75 2.51
C ASN A 225 26.11 -18.68 2.43
N ALA A 226 25.59 -18.34 1.26
CA ALA A 226 24.48 -17.39 1.18
C ALA A 226 23.22 -17.95 1.87
N MET A 227 22.49 -17.09 2.57
CA MET A 227 21.24 -17.46 3.25
C MET A 227 20.19 -17.91 2.21
N VAL A 228 19.25 -18.78 2.61
CA VAL A 228 18.24 -19.35 1.70
C VAL A 228 17.43 -18.25 0.99
N HIS A 229 16.96 -17.25 1.75
CA HIS A 229 16.18 -16.14 1.20
C HIS A 229 16.99 -15.29 0.21
N GLU A 230 18.31 -15.14 0.38
CA GLU A 230 19.14 -14.44 -0.59
C GLU A 230 19.28 -15.23 -1.89
N LYS A 231 19.37 -16.56 -1.82
CA LYS A 231 19.43 -17.42 -3.01
C LYS A 231 18.13 -17.36 -3.81
N GLU A 232 16.98 -17.35 -3.11
CA GLU A 232 15.66 -17.16 -3.74
C GLU A 232 15.54 -15.79 -4.41
N PHE A 233 16.03 -14.73 -3.75
CA PHE A 233 16.13 -13.41 -4.34
C PHE A 233 17.00 -13.41 -5.60
N TYR A 234 18.23 -13.95 -5.55
CA TYR A 234 19.13 -13.96 -6.71
C TYR A 234 18.55 -14.74 -7.89
N ALA A 235 17.87 -15.87 -7.63
CA ALA A 235 17.20 -16.64 -8.66
C ALA A 235 16.06 -15.85 -9.33
N SER A 236 15.21 -15.21 -8.52
CA SER A 236 14.07 -14.42 -9.01
C SER A 236 14.52 -13.16 -9.77
N ALA A 237 15.55 -12.48 -9.26
CA ALA A 237 16.16 -11.32 -9.90
C ALA A 237 16.80 -11.69 -11.25
N THR A 238 17.45 -12.85 -11.34
CA THR A 238 18.04 -13.35 -12.59
C THR A 238 16.95 -13.61 -13.63
N LYS A 239 15.84 -14.27 -13.24
CA LYS A 239 14.68 -14.48 -14.12
C LYS A 239 14.07 -13.17 -14.62
N LEU A 240 13.96 -12.17 -13.75
CA LEU A 240 13.48 -10.83 -14.12
C LEU A 240 14.39 -10.18 -15.16
N ILE A 241 15.69 -10.18 -14.93
CA ILE A 241 16.64 -9.60 -15.88
C ILE A 241 16.60 -10.36 -17.21
N ASP A 242 16.48 -11.68 -17.18
CA ASP A 242 16.31 -12.49 -18.39
C ASP A 242 15.02 -12.19 -19.12
N ALA A 243 13.92 -11.94 -18.40
CA ALA A 243 12.67 -11.49 -18.98
C ALA A 243 12.85 -10.18 -19.74
N LEU A 244 13.55 -9.20 -19.14
CA LEU A 244 13.79 -7.87 -19.71
C LEU A 244 14.78 -7.87 -20.88
N LEU A 245 15.79 -8.76 -20.86
CA LEU A 245 16.81 -8.89 -21.91
C LEU A 245 16.35 -9.71 -23.13
N GLU A 246 15.07 -10.03 -23.22
CA GLU A 246 14.49 -10.73 -24.36
C GLU A 246 14.56 -9.87 -25.62
N LYS A 247 14.95 -10.50 -26.73
CA LYS A 247 15.30 -9.83 -27.98
C LYS A 247 14.82 -10.58 -29.21
N GLU A 248 14.47 -9.83 -30.24
CA GLU A 248 14.19 -10.30 -31.58
C GLU A 248 15.22 -9.69 -32.53
N GLY A 249 16.12 -10.52 -33.06
CA GLY A 249 17.33 -10.05 -33.74
C GLY A 249 18.20 -9.20 -32.80
N GLU A 250 18.46 -7.95 -33.19
CA GLU A 250 19.25 -6.99 -32.42
C GLU A 250 18.41 -6.08 -31.51
N ARG A 251 17.07 -6.18 -31.56
CA ARG A 251 16.16 -5.29 -30.82
C ARG A 251 15.70 -5.96 -29.53
N TYR A 252 15.83 -5.24 -28.41
CA TYR A 252 15.21 -5.65 -27.15
C TYR A 252 13.72 -5.36 -27.16
N LEU A 253 12.93 -6.35 -26.73
CA LEU A 253 11.47 -6.33 -26.84
C LEU A 253 10.79 -5.58 -25.68
N LYS A 254 11.48 -5.44 -24.54
CA LYS A 254 10.90 -4.98 -23.26
C LYS A 254 11.66 -3.83 -22.61
N LEU A 255 12.55 -3.19 -23.36
CA LEU A 255 13.32 -2.02 -22.92
C LEU A 255 12.77 -0.79 -23.66
N GLY A 256 12.03 0.05 -22.94
CA GLY A 256 11.61 1.38 -23.41
C GLY A 256 12.70 2.41 -23.20
N LEU A 257 12.52 3.62 -23.73
CA LEU A 257 13.30 4.78 -23.32
C LEU A 257 12.38 6.01 -23.24
N PHE A 258 12.29 6.59 -22.05
CA PHE A 258 11.67 7.87 -21.77
C PHE A 258 12.76 8.82 -21.31
N ARG A 259 13.32 9.56 -22.28
CA ARG A 259 14.41 10.50 -21.99
C ARG A 259 13.89 11.87 -21.56
N ARG A 260 14.81 12.66 -21.00
CA ARG A 260 14.55 14.09 -20.78
C ARG A 260 14.48 14.82 -22.13
N PRO A 261 13.64 15.86 -22.24
CA PRO A 261 13.64 16.75 -23.40
C PRO A 261 15.04 17.30 -23.71
N ASP A 262 15.33 17.52 -24.98
CA ASP A 262 16.55 18.14 -25.50
C ASP A 262 16.36 19.58 -25.99
N GLU A 263 15.10 20.04 -26.00
CA GLU A 263 14.70 21.40 -26.35
C GLU A 263 13.51 21.86 -25.49
N PRO A 264 13.31 23.17 -25.30
CA PRO A 264 12.16 23.69 -24.56
C PRO A 264 10.90 23.68 -25.44
N GLY A 265 9.73 23.60 -24.81
CA GLY A 265 8.44 23.65 -25.51
C GLY A 265 7.47 22.56 -25.06
N LEU A 266 6.33 22.45 -25.74
CA LEU A 266 5.36 21.39 -25.45
C LEU A 266 5.96 20.03 -25.81
N LEU A 267 5.79 19.05 -24.93
CA LEU A 267 6.31 17.69 -25.19
C LEU A 267 5.71 17.08 -26.46
N SER A 268 4.50 17.49 -26.87
CA SER A 268 3.87 17.09 -28.14
C SER A 268 4.65 17.51 -29.38
N ASP A 269 5.43 18.59 -29.28
CA ASP A 269 6.06 19.25 -30.41
C ASP A 269 7.54 18.82 -30.55
N ILE A 270 8.10 18.20 -29.50
CA ILE A 270 9.47 17.69 -29.47
C ILE A 270 9.55 16.37 -30.22
N ALA A 271 10.12 16.40 -31.42
CA ALA A 271 10.16 15.26 -32.35
C ALA A 271 10.81 14.02 -31.72
N LEU A 272 11.92 14.20 -30.99
CA LEU A 272 12.64 13.13 -30.32
C LEU A 272 11.77 12.36 -29.33
N LEU A 273 10.96 13.07 -28.54
CA LEU A 273 10.04 12.45 -27.59
C LEU A 273 8.86 11.79 -28.28
N GLN A 274 8.40 12.29 -29.43
CA GLN A 274 7.33 11.63 -30.19
C GLN A 274 7.80 10.32 -30.83
N GLU A 275 9.02 10.27 -31.35
CA GLU A 275 9.64 9.05 -31.88
C GLU A 275 9.76 7.96 -30.80
N GLU A 276 10.23 8.34 -29.61
CA GLU A 276 10.31 7.42 -28.48
C GLU A 276 8.95 6.99 -27.96
N LYS A 277 7.97 7.91 -27.93
CA LYS A 277 6.60 7.60 -27.54
C LYS A 277 6.02 6.51 -28.44
N MET A 278 6.27 6.58 -29.75
CA MET A 278 5.85 5.53 -30.69
C MET A 278 6.49 4.19 -30.37
N HIS A 279 7.79 4.17 -30.03
CA HIS A 279 8.48 2.95 -29.65
C HIS A 279 7.93 2.33 -28.35
N VAL A 280 7.72 3.16 -27.31
CA VAL A 280 7.15 2.71 -26.04
C VAL A 280 5.71 2.23 -26.26
N LYS A 281 4.88 2.94 -27.03
CA LYS A 281 3.52 2.47 -27.37
C LYS A 281 3.54 1.14 -28.10
N PHE A 282 4.49 0.91 -29.00
CA PHE A 282 4.66 -0.39 -29.66
C PHE A 282 4.96 -1.50 -28.64
N ILE A 283 5.89 -1.28 -27.71
CA ILE A 283 6.17 -2.27 -26.65
C ILE A 283 4.90 -2.56 -25.85
N LEU A 284 4.18 -1.51 -25.43
CA LEU A 284 2.99 -1.66 -24.59
C LEU A 284 1.85 -2.37 -25.30
N ASN A 285 1.59 -2.06 -26.57
CA ASN A 285 0.40 -2.52 -27.27
C ASN A 285 0.63 -3.80 -28.06
N GLU A 286 1.80 -3.94 -28.69
CA GLU A 286 2.08 -5.03 -29.63
C GLU A 286 2.98 -6.12 -29.02
N THR A 287 3.88 -5.76 -28.10
CA THR A 287 4.83 -6.72 -27.52
C THR A 287 4.32 -7.33 -26.21
N LEU A 288 3.78 -6.49 -25.32
CA LEU A 288 3.31 -6.94 -24.01
C LEU A 288 1.90 -7.50 -24.09
N ASN A 289 1.66 -8.58 -23.36
CA ASN A 289 0.36 -9.20 -23.17
C ASN A 289 -0.17 -8.93 -21.77
N PHE A 290 -1.49 -8.82 -21.62
CA PHE A 290 -2.09 -8.82 -20.29
C PHE A 290 -2.03 -10.23 -19.69
N ALA A 291 -1.39 -10.38 -18.54
CA ALA A 291 -1.35 -11.66 -17.82
C ALA A 291 -2.49 -11.72 -16.81
N LYS A 292 -3.28 -12.80 -16.86
CA LYS A 292 -4.33 -13.05 -15.85
C LYS A 292 -3.72 -13.27 -14.49
N LYS A 293 -4.23 -12.54 -13.49
CA LYS A 293 -3.81 -12.73 -12.10
C LYS A 293 -4.51 -13.90 -11.44
N LYS A 294 -3.90 -14.37 -10.36
CA LYS A 294 -4.45 -15.17 -9.27
C LYS A 294 -4.12 -14.45 -7.97
N ASP A 295 -4.87 -14.75 -6.91
CA ASP A 295 -4.77 -14.03 -5.64
C ASP A 295 -3.41 -14.21 -4.96
N ASP A 296 -2.68 -15.28 -5.29
CA ASP A 296 -1.37 -15.60 -4.75
C ASP A 296 -0.19 -15.12 -5.59
N ASP A 297 -0.42 -14.59 -6.80
CA ASP A 297 0.65 -14.15 -7.71
C ASP A 297 1.47 -12.97 -7.16
N PHE A 298 0.81 -12.11 -6.39
CA PHE A 298 1.37 -10.86 -5.92
C PHE A 298 1.63 -10.86 -4.41
N GLY A 299 2.83 -10.43 -4.02
CA GLY A 299 3.25 -10.25 -2.63
C GLY A 299 3.09 -8.81 -2.14
N TYR A 300 3.84 -8.47 -1.09
CA TYR A 300 3.84 -7.16 -0.46
C TYR A 300 5.27 -6.63 -0.40
N THR A 301 5.47 -5.37 -0.82
CA THR A 301 6.79 -4.71 -0.91
C THR A 301 7.17 -3.95 0.36
N VAL A 302 6.82 -4.48 1.53
CA VAL A 302 7.06 -3.82 2.82
C VAL A 302 8.54 -3.87 3.16
N SER A 303 9.14 -2.74 3.56
CA SER A 303 10.53 -2.67 3.99
C SER A 303 10.79 -3.45 5.28
N GLU A 304 12.05 -3.84 5.53
CA GLU A 304 12.43 -4.56 6.77
C GLU A 304 12.08 -3.79 8.04
N ASN A 305 12.27 -2.46 8.04
CA ASN A 305 11.88 -1.63 9.18
C ASN A 305 10.36 -1.68 9.38
N SER A 306 9.58 -1.55 8.31
CA SER A 306 8.13 -1.64 8.40
C SER A 306 7.63 -3.03 8.78
N LYS A 307 8.36 -4.11 8.45
CA LYS A 307 8.05 -5.46 8.97
C LYS A 307 8.21 -5.55 10.48
N ILE A 308 9.27 -4.95 11.04
CA ILE A 308 9.49 -4.87 12.50
C ILE A 308 8.35 -4.09 13.15
N ASP A 309 7.99 -2.94 12.59
CA ASP A 309 6.91 -2.11 13.13
C ASP A 309 5.54 -2.81 13.06
N ILE A 310 5.28 -3.59 11.99
CA ILE A 310 4.08 -4.44 11.91
C ILE A 310 4.08 -5.50 13.02
N CYS A 311 5.21 -6.15 13.29
CA CYS A 311 5.31 -7.12 14.38
C CYS A 311 5.01 -6.47 15.73
N ASN A 312 5.62 -5.32 16.01
CA ASN A 312 5.37 -4.56 17.23
C ASN A 312 3.89 -4.17 17.36
N LEU A 313 3.28 -3.72 16.27
CA LEU A 313 1.86 -3.37 16.22
C LEU A 313 0.96 -4.58 16.51
N VAL A 314 1.27 -5.75 15.94
CA VAL A 314 0.51 -6.98 16.20
C VAL A 314 0.62 -7.38 17.68
N GLU A 315 1.79 -7.28 18.27
CA GLU A 315 2.00 -7.55 19.70
C GLU A 315 1.21 -6.59 20.59
N GLU A 316 1.22 -5.30 20.25
CA GLU A 316 0.47 -4.28 20.98
C GLU A 316 -1.05 -4.49 20.88
N ILE A 317 -1.57 -4.75 19.68
CA ILE A 317 -2.99 -5.06 19.47
C ILE A 317 -3.38 -6.28 20.29
N ASN A 318 -2.58 -7.36 20.24
CA ASN A 318 -2.85 -8.57 21.00
C ASN A 318 -2.86 -8.30 22.52
N ARG A 319 -1.90 -7.52 23.02
CA ARG A 319 -1.84 -7.11 24.43
C ARG A 319 -3.07 -6.31 24.82
N SER A 320 -3.45 -5.31 24.01
CA SER A 320 -4.60 -4.44 24.25
C SER A 320 -5.91 -5.22 24.28
N VAL A 321 -6.17 -6.06 23.26
CA VAL A 321 -7.35 -6.93 23.19
C VAL A 321 -7.42 -7.87 24.39
N TRP A 322 -6.30 -8.46 24.79
CA TRP A 322 -6.25 -9.35 25.94
C TRP A 322 -6.55 -8.61 27.26
N CYS A 323 -5.99 -7.42 27.45
CA CYS A 323 -6.27 -6.57 28.61
C CYS A 323 -7.75 -6.19 28.68
N ASP A 324 -8.35 -5.75 27.57
CA ASP A 324 -9.77 -5.40 27.51
C ASP A 324 -10.68 -6.59 27.77
N ALA A 325 -10.35 -7.76 27.20
CA ALA A 325 -11.07 -9.01 27.47
C ALA A 325 -10.99 -9.39 28.95
N SER A 326 -9.80 -9.28 29.56
CA SER A 326 -9.59 -9.56 30.99
C SER A 326 -10.38 -8.59 31.87
N ASN A 327 -10.35 -7.29 31.55
CA ASN A 327 -11.12 -6.27 32.25
C ASN A 327 -12.63 -6.50 32.14
N MET A 328 -13.13 -6.93 30.97
CA MET A 328 -14.52 -7.31 30.78
C MET A 328 -14.87 -8.54 31.62
N ALA A 329 -14.02 -9.57 31.63
CA ALA A 329 -14.22 -10.78 32.42
C ALA A 329 -14.29 -10.45 33.92
N GLU A 330 -13.39 -9.61 34.44
CA GLU A 330 -13.43 -9.18 35.84
C GLU A 330 -14.71 -8.42 36.20
N LYS A 331 -15.16 -7.52 35.32
CA LYS A 331 -16.43 -6.78 35.50
C LYS A 331 -17.63 -7.72 35.53
N ILE A 332 -17.69 -8.69 34.63
CA ILE A 332 -18.76 -9.71 34.58
C ILE A 332 -18.75 -10.56 35.85
N GLN A 333 -17.57 -11.05 36.27
CA GLN A 333 -17.45 -11.84 37.49
C GLN A 333 -17.88 -11.06 38.73
N LYS A 334 -17.48 -9.79 38.83
CA LYS A 334 -17.89 -8.91 39.92
C LYS A 334 -19.40 -8.72 39.94
N TYR A 335 -20.01 -8.41 38.80
CA TYR A 335 -21.45 -8.28 38.67
C TYR A 335 -22.20 -9.55 39.13
N CYS A 336 -21.74 -10.73 38.70
CA CYS A 336 -22.33 -12.00 39.12
C CYS A 336 -22.20 -12.23 40.64
N ARG A 337 -21.05 -11.90 41.25
CA ARG A 337 -20.86 -12.01 42.70
C ARG A 337 -21.82 -11.07 43.45
N ASP A 338 -21.88 -9.80 43.04
CA ASP A 338 -22.74 -8.79 43.66
C ASP A 338 -24.23 -9.21 43.58
N LEU A 339 -24.66 -9.78 42.44
CA LEU A 339 -26.02 -10.30 42.25
C LEU A 339 -26.32 -11.50 43.18
N VAL A 340 -25.38 -12.43 43.34
CA VAL A 340 -25.53 -13.58 44.25
C VAL A 340 -25.63 -13.11 45.70
N GLU A 341 -24.78 -12.16 46.10
CA GLU A 341 -24.84 -11.57 47.45
C GLU A 341 -26.16 -10.84 47.72
N GLU A 342 -26.70 -10.11 46.73
CA GLU A 342 -28.01 -9.47 46.80
C GLU A 342 -29.12 -10.51 47.02
N ILE A 343 -29.12 -11.60 46.24
CA ILE A 343 -30.09 -12.70 46.37
C ILE A 343 -30.00 -13.34 47.77
N ILE A 344 -28.80 -13.67 48.25
CA ILE A 344 -28.59 -14.27 49.57
C ILE A 344 -29.11 -13.35 50.68
N THR A 345 -28.83 -12.05 50.59
CA THR A 345 -29.27 -11.05 51.56
C THR A 345 -30.79 -10.94 51.61
N ASN A 346 -31.45 -10.95 50.46
CA ASN A 346 -32.91 -10.93 50.35
C ASN A 346 -33.57 -12.21 50.90
N ILE A 347 -32.97 -13.38 50.67
CA ILE A 347 -33.48 -14.64 51.26
C ILE A 347 -33.37 -14.61 52.79
N ARG A 348 -32.24 -14.12 53.33
CA ARG A 348 -32.05 -14.00 54.79
C ARG A 348 -33.05 -13.05 55.43
N SER A 349 -33.35 -11.91 54.81
CA SER A 349 -34.33 -10.96 55.35
C SER A 349 -35.74 -11.57 55.42
N LEU A 350 -36.15 -12.31 54.39
CA LEU A 350 -37.43 -13.04 54.36
C LEU A 350 -37.53 -14.08 55.49
N ILE A 351 -36.46 -14.84 55.73
CA ILE A 351 -36.43 -15.85 56.79
C ILE A 351 -36.49 -15.21 58.18
N THR A 352 -35.81 -14.08 58.36
CA THR A 352 -35.72 -13.39 59.66
C THR A 352 -37.04 -12.65 59.99
N ASN A 353 -37.80 -12.22 58.97
CA ASN A 353 -39.13 -11.61 59.12
C ASN A 353 -40.28 -12.62 59.31
N LYS A 354 -39.97 -13.82 59.83
CA LYS A 354 -40.93 -14.90 60.12
C LYS A 354 -42.05 -14.55 61.12
N GLY A 355 -42.08 -13.33 61.68
CA GLY A 355 -43.15 -12.84 62.55
C GLY A 355 -44.41 -12.31 61.84
N SER A 356 -44.47 -12.22 60.51
CA SER A 356 -45.63 -11.66 59.79
C SER A 356 -45.93 -12.36 58.45
N ILE A 357 -46.34 -13.62 58.52
CA ILE A 357 -46.48 -14.49 57.34
C ILE A 357 -47.65 -14.10 56.40
N GLU A 358 -48.57 -13.21 56.78
CA GLU A 358 -49.70 -12.83 55.90
C GLU A 358 -49.48 -11.60 54.99
N ARG A 359 -48.42 -10.79 55.18
CA ARG A 359 -48.15 -9.63 54.29
C ARG A 359 -47.23 -9.91 53.09
N ASN A 360 -46.58 -11.08 53.03
CA ASN A 360 -45.45 -11.31 52.11
C ASN A 360 -45.79 -11.86 50.72
N LEU A 361 -47.06 -12.12 50.39
CA LEU A 361 -47.42 -12.63 49.05
C LEU A 361 -47.31 -11.53 47.96
N SER A 362 -47.46 -10.26 48.32
CA SER A 362 -47.33 -9.12 47.40
C SER A 362 -45.87 -8.76 47.10
N GLU A 363 -44.98 -8.86 48.09
CA GLU A 363 -43.54 -8.61 47.90
C GLU A 363 -42.87 -9.69 47.05
N ALA A 364 -43.26 -10.96 47.22
CA ALA A 364 -42.77 -12.05 46.39
C ALA A 364 -43.15 -11.88 44.91
N LYS A 365 -44.37 -11.39 44.63
CA LYS A 365 -44.80 -11.04 43.26
C LYS A 365 -44.04 -9.83 42.70
N TYR A 366 -43.77 -8.82 43.53
CA TYR A 366 -42.99 -7.65 43.14
C TYR A 366 -41.52 -8.02 42.81
N PHE A 367 -40.93 -8.92 43.59
CA PHE A 367 -39.59 -9.45 43.37
C PHE A 367 -39.47 -10.21 42.05
N HIS A 368 -40.46 -11.06 41.74
CA HIS A 368 -40.52 -11.80 40.48
C HIS A 368 -40.69 -10.87 39.26
N LEU A 369 -41.44 -9.78 39.41
CA LEU A 369 -41.59 -8.77 38.35
C LEU A 369 -40.28 -8.00 38.12
N ARG A 370 -39.59 -7.61 39.19
CA ARG A 370 -38.34 -6.81 39.13
C ARG A 370 -37.17 -7.60 38.54
N LEU A 371 -37.09 -8.90 38.80
CA LEU A 371 -36.17 -9.81 38.11
C LEU A 371 -36.49 -9.92 36.61
N ALA A 372 -37.76 -10.06 36.25
CA ALA A 372 -38.18 -10.14 34.85
C ALA A 372 -37.94 -8.83 34.06
N THR A 373 -37.91 -7.66 34.72
CA THR A 373 -37.66 -6.37 34.05
C THR A 373 -36.18 -6.02 33.91
N ARG A 374 -35.29 -6.62 34.71
CA ARG A 374 -33.83 -6.38 34.66
C ARG A 374 -33.06 -7.34 33.77
N ILE A 375 -33.71 -8.41 33.30
CA ILE A 375 -33.14 -9.44 32.42
C ILE A 375 -33.48 -9.16 30.93
N ARG A 376 -34.27 -8.13 30.63
CA ARG A 376 -34.38 -7.48 29.32
C ARG A 376 -33.51 -6.24 29.29
#